data_AF-A0A975W6M9-F1
#
_entry.id   AF-A0A975W6M9-F1
#
_cell.length_a   1.000
_cell.length_b   1.000
_cell.length_c   1.000
_cell.angle_alpha   90.00
_cell.angle_beta   90.00
_cell.angle_gamma   90.00
#
_symmetry.space_group_name_H-M   'P 1'
#
loop_
_entity.id
_entity.type
_entity.pdbx_description
1 polymer ?
#
loop_
_entity_poly.entity_id
_entity_poly.type
_entity_poly.pdbx_seq_one_letter_code
_entity_poly.pdbx_strand_id
1 'polypeptide(L)'
;MTLIEVTVAVLVLSIGTVAALRAFDAARLQIGGAPERLFAQQVALNRAAEFRALGAEAARGLPETVTYAGRDWQLAVTETETLGGYTELRIQAVGPGGEGALVVGFVGEEEAAG
;
A
#
# COMPACT_ATOMS: atom_id res chain seq x y z
N MET A 1 20.83 -51.03 -7.07
CA MET A 1 20.11 -50.22 -6.06
C MET A 1 20.81 -50.35 -4.73
N THR A 2 21.46 -49.29 -4.28
CA THR A 2 22.27 -49.26 -3.03
C THR A 2 21.69 -48.27 -2.01
N LEU A 3 22.05 -48.41 -0.73
CA LEU A 3 21.62 -47.46 0.33
C LEU A 3 22.05 -46.02 0.03
N ILE A 4 23.23 -45.83 -0.56
CA ILE A 4 23.71 -44.51 -0.95
C ILE A 4 22.86 -43.91 -2.07
N GLU A 5 22.41 -44.71 -3.02
CA GLU A 5 21.56 -44.28 -4.14
C GLU A 5 20.19 -43.80 -3.65
N VAL A 6 19.55 -44.55 -2.76
CA VAL A 6 18.27 -44.15 -2.14
C VAL A 6 18.47 -42.89 -1.29
N THR A 7 19.56 -42.81 -0.52
CA THR A 7 19.86 -41.64 0.32
C THR A 7 20.06 -40.38 -0.52
N VAL A 8 20.81 -40.47 -1.63
CA VAL A 8 21.03 -39.35 -2.55
C VAL A 8 19.74 -38.93 -3.23
N ALA A 9 18.91 -39.90 -3.67
CA ALA A 9 17.61 -39.61 -4.29
C ALA A 9 16.68 -38.83 -3.34
N VAL A 10 16.58 -39.26 -2.07
CA VAL A 10 15.77 -38.58 -1.06
C VAL A 10 16.34 -37.19 -0.74
N LEU A 11 17.66 -37.03 -0.67
CA LEU A 11 18.30 -35.74 -0.46
C LEU A 11 17.94 -34.74 -1.57
N VAL A 12 18.11 -35.15 -2.83
CA VAL A 12 17.80 -34.28 -3.99
C VAL A 12 16.32 -33.94 -4.01
N LEU A 13 15.43 -34.91 -3.78
CA LEU A 13 13.99 -34.67 -3.70
C LEU A 13 13.62 -33.71 -2.58
N SER A 14 14.24 -33.86 -1.41
CA SER A 14 13.99 -32.99 -0.24
C SER A 14 14.43 -31.56 -0.51
N ILE A 15 15.60 -31.36 -1.11
CA ILE A 15 16.10 -30.02 -1.51
C ILE A 15 15.13 -29.40 -2.51
N GLY A 16 14.74 -30.15 -3.54
CA GLY A 16 13.79 -29.67 -4.55
C GLY A 16 12.44 -29.28 -3.95
N THR A 17 11.93 -30.07 -3.02
CA THR A 17 10.65 -29.80 -2.34
C THR A 17 10.72 -28.54 -1.48
N VAL A 18 11.79 -28.36 -0.69
CA VAL A 18 11.97 -27.15 0.12
C VAL A 18 12.12 -25.91 -0.76
N ALA A 19 12.89 -26.00 -1.85
CA ALA A 19 13.05 -24.90 -2.79
C ALA A 19 11.71 -24.52 -3.45
N ALA A 20 10.90 -25.51 -3.84
CA ALA A 20 9.58 -25.28 -4.41
C ALA A 20 8.63 -24.60 -3.41
N LEU A 21 8.59 -25.07 -2.16
CA LEU A 21 7.76 -24.46 -1.11
C LEU A 21 8.16 -23.00 -0.86
N ARG A 22 9.46 -22.73 -0.74
CA ARG A 22 9.99 -21.37 -0.58
C ARG A 22 9.62 -20.46 -1.75
N ALA A 23 9.69 -20.96 -2.99
CA ALA A 23 9.31 -20.21 -4.18
C ALA A 23 7.80 -19.91 -4.20
N PHE A 24 6.96 -20.86 -3.79
CA PHE A 24 5.52 -20.66 -3.64
C PHE A 24 5.18 -19.62 -2.58
N ASP A 25 5.83 -19.66 -1.41
CA ASP A 25 5.62 -18.68 -0.34
C ASP A 25 6.02 -17.26 -0.80
N ALA A 26 7.16 -17.12 -1.49
CA ALA A 26 7.59 -15.85 -2.06
C ALA A 26 6.59 -15.32 -3.11
N ALA A 27 6.10 -16.19 -3.99
CA ALA A 27 5.11 -15.83 -5.00
C ALA A 27 3.78 -15.41 -4.36
N ARG A 28 3.32 -16.11 -3.32
CA ARG A 28 2.10 -15.77 -2.57
C ARG A 28 2.21 -14.40 -1.91
N LEU A 29 3.33 -14.07 -1.29
CA LEU A 29 3.56 -12.75 -0.69
C LEU A 29 3.60 -11.64 -1.74
N GLN A 30 4.23 -11.88 -2.89
CA GLN A 30 4.30 -10.89 -3.96
C GLN A 30 2.95 -10.65 -4.64
N ILE A 31 2.22 -11.72 -4.95
CA ILE A 31 0.93 -11.69 -5.67
C ILE A 31 -0.22 -11.29 -4.73
N GLY A 32 -0.25 -11.82 -3.51
CA GLY A 32 -1.33 -11.59 -2.55
C GLY A 32 -1.47 -10.13 -2.12
N GLY A 33 -0.35 -9.41 -1.97
CA GLY A 33 -0.38 -7.99 -1.61
C GLY A 33 -0.47 -7.02 -2.79
N ALA A 34 -0.44 -7.50 -4.04
CA ALA A 34 -0.44 -6.61 -5.22
C ALA A 34 -1.78 -5.85 -5.38
N PRO A 35 -2.96 -6.49 -5.28
CA PRO A 35 -4.23 -5.77 -5.28
C PRO A 35 -4.36 -4.80 -4.11
N GLU A 36 -3.95 -5.18 -2.90
CA GLU A 36 -4.03 -4.31 -1.72
C GLU A 36 -3.17 -3.06 -1.85
N ARG A 37 -1.95 -3.16 -2.39
CA ARG A 37 -1.12 -1.97 -2.66
C ARG A 37 -1.77 -1.02 -3.67
N LEU A 38 -2.46 -1.54 -4.69
CA LEU A 38 -3.19 -0.71 -5.64
C LEU A 38 -4.40 -0.03 -5.00
N PHE A 39 -5.14 -0.74 -4.15
CA PHE A 39 -6.26 -0.16 -3.41
C PHE A 39 -5.77 0.90 -2.42
N ALA A 40 -4.68 0.65 -1.69
CA ALA A 40 -4.07 1.63 -0.82
C ALA A 40 -3.70 2.91 -1.58
N GLN A 41 -3.11 2.77 -2.77
CA GLN A 41 -2.76 3.89 -3.62
C GLN A 41 -4.00 4.66 -4.09
N GLN A 42 -5.06 3.96 -4.50
CA GLN A 42 -6.30 4.61 -4.89
C GLN A 42 -6.95 5.35 -3.71
N VAL A 43 -6.95 4.77 -2.51
CA VAL A 43 -7.48 5.42 -1.30
C VAL A 43 -6.70 6.70 -0.97
N ALA A 44 -5.37 6.66 -1.03
CA ALA A 44 -4.53 7.84 -0.83
C ALA A 44 -4.75 8.91 -1.92
N LEU A 45 -4.92 8.51 -3.19
CA LEU A 45 -5.23 9.42 -4.29
C LEU A 45 -6.62 10.04 -4.16
N ASN A 46 -7.62 9.28 -3.69
CA ASN A 46 -8.94 9.79 -3.40
C ASN A 46 -8.87 10.87 -2.31
N ARG A 47 -8.13 10.62 -1.22
CA ARG A 47 -7.91 11.65 -0.19
C ARG A 47 -7.21 12.88 -0.75
N ALA A 48 -6.24 12.73 -1.65
CA ALA A 48 -5.60 13.86 -2.31
C ALA A 48 -6.60 14.65 -3.18
N ALA A 49 -7.53 13.97 -3.84
CA ALA A 49 -8.59 14.60 -4.61
C ALA A 49 -9.61 15.32 -3.72
N GLU A 50 -9.95 14.77 -2.55
CA GLU A 50 -10.79 15.43 -1.55
C GLU A 50 -10.16 16.73 -1.06
N PHE A 51 -8.85 16.76 -0.81
CA PHE A 51 -8.13 17.99 -0.46
C PHE A 51 -8.19 19.06 -1.55
N ARG A 52 -8.10 18.66 -2.83
CA ARG A 52 -8.26 19.60 -3.95
C ARG A 52 -9.70 20.08 -4.11
N ALA A 53 -10.68 19.21 -3.91
CA ALA A 53 -12.09 19.54 -4.13
C ALA A 53 -12.74 20.33 -2.99
N LEU A 54 -12.34 20.09 -1.75
CA LEU A 54 -12.92 20.74 -0.56
C LEU A 54 -12.07 21.91 -0.05
N GLY A 55 -10.81 21.98 -0.48
CA GLY A 55 -9.81 22.82 0.15
C GLY A 55 -9.26 22.23 1.44
N ALA A 56 -8.09 22.72 1.87
CA ALA A 56 -7.35 22.15 3.00
C ALA A 56 -8.12 22.21 4.32
N GLU A 57 -8.83 23.31 4.60
CA GLU A 57 -9.54 23.48 5.88
C GLU A 57 -10.68 22.47 6.06
N ALA A 58 -11.56 22.34 5.06
CA ALA A 58 -12.64 21.38 5.11
C ALA A 58 -12.12 19.92 5.05
N ALA A 59 -11.04 19.67 4.31
CA ALA A 59 -10.46 18.34 4.18
C ALA A 59 -9.82 17.82 5.48
N ARG A 60 -9.33 18.69 6.38
CA ARG A 60 -8.85 18.28 7.73
C ARG A 60 -9.93 17.67 8.60
N GLY A 61 -11.20 18.00 8.34
CA GLY A 61 -12.34 17.42 9.06
C GLY A 61 -12.76 16.03 8.57
N LEU A 62 -12.12 15.51 7.51
CA LEU A 62 -12.47 14.21 6.95
C LEU A 62 -12.08 13.06 7.88
N PRO A 63 -12.83 11.94 7.86
CA PRO A 63 -12.50 10.76 8.66
C PRO A 63 -11.09 10.23 8.39
N GLU A 64 -10.41 9.78 9.44
CA GLU A 64 -9.13 9.08 9.32
C GLU A 64 -9.29 7.61 8.95
N THR A 65 -10.52 7.11 8.87
CA THR A 65 -10.81 5.74 8.40
C THR A 65 -11.85 5.81 7.29
N VAL A 66 -11.59 5.12 6.17
CA VAL A 66 -12.53 5.04 5.05
C VAL A 66 -12.72 3.61 4.59
N THR A 67 -13.95 3.26 4.21
CA THR A 67 -14.24 1.95 3.61
C THR A 67 -14.05 2.01 2.10
N TYR A 68 -13.18 1.17 1.56
CA TYR A 68 -12.95 1.03 0.12
C TYR A 68 -12.72 -0.43 -0.25
N ALA A 69 -13.38 -0.88 -1.32
CA ALA A 69 -13.37 -2.29 -1.76
C ALA A 69 -13.76 -3.29 -0.64
N GLY A 70 -14.69 -2.89 0.25
CA GLY A 70 -15.21 -3.72 1.35
C GLY A 70 -14.26 -3.88 2.54
N ARG A 71 -13.22 -3.04 2.64
CA ARG A 71 -12.25 -3.02 3.76
C ARG A 71 -12.09 -1.61 4.29
N ASP A 72 -11.73 -1.52 5.57
CA ASP A 72 -11.45 -0.25 6.22
C ASP A 72 -9.96 0.09 6.11
N TRP A 73 -9.69 1.32 5.70
CA TRP A 73 -8.36 1.86 5.47
C TRP A 73 -8.10 3.00 6.43
N GLN A 74 -7.00 2.93 7.18
CA GLN A 74 -6.53 4.04 7.99
C GLN A 74 -5.76 5.03 7.12
N LEU A 75 -6.08 6.30 7.25
CA LEU A 75 -5.49 7.43 6.55
C LEU A 75 -4.81 8.36 7.54
N ALA A 76 -3.58 8.77 7.23
CA ALA A 76 -2.87 9.83 7.92
C ALA A 76 -2.44 10.87 6.89
N VAL A 77 -2.70 12.15 7.17
CA VAL A 77 -2.29 13.25 6.30
C VAL A 77 -1.38 14.18 7.09
N THR A 78 -0.22 14.50 6.51
CA THR A 78 0.69 15.52 7.03
C THR A 78 0.79 16.63 6.01
N GLU A 79 0.53 17.85 6.46
CA GLU A 79 0.63 19.07 5.66
C GLU A 79 1.94 19.78 5.96
N THR A 80 2.59 20.33 4.94
CA THR A 80 3.78 21.17 5.11
C THR A 80 3.69 22.35 4.16
N GLU A 81 3.67 23.56 4.73
CA GLU A 81 3.70 24.79 3.95
C GLU A 81 5.02 24.88 3.17
N THR A 82 4.91 25.21 1.88
CA THR A 82 6.08 25.45 1.04
C THR A 82 6.26 26.95 0.80
N LEU A 83 7.49 27.37 0.47
CA LEU A 83 7.80 28.78 0.18
C LEU A 83 7.12 29.31 -1.10
N GLY A 84 6.45 28.46 -1.88
CA GLY A 84 5.89 28.79 -3.20
C GLY A 84 4.39 29.02 -3.24
N GLY A 85 3.71 29.16 -2.09
CA GLY A 85 2.24 29.29 -2.05
C GLY A 85 1.49 27.98 -2.28
N TYR A 86 2.19 26.85 -2.14
CA TYR A 86 1.59 25.51 -2.14
C TYR A 86 1.75 24.87 -0.77
N THR A 87 0.84 23.96 -0.45
CA THR A 87 0.98 23.06 0.70
C THR A 87 1.31 21.66 0.19
N GLU A 88 2.41 21.08 0.67
CA GLU A 88 2.71 19.67 0.47
C GLU A 88 1.76 18.82 1.31
N LEU A 89 1.12 17.85 0.68
CA LEU A 89 0.28 16.85 1.31
C LEU A 89 1.00 15.51 1.25
N ARG A 90 1.32 14.94 2.41
CA ARG A 90 1.82 13.58 2.56
C ARG A 90 0.71 12.71 3.10
N ILE A 91 0.15 11.85 2.25
CA ILE A 91 -1.02 11.03 2.55
C ILE A 91 -0.62 9.56 2.60
N GLN A 92 -0.74 8.96 3.78
CA GLN A 92 -0.49 7.55 4.00
C GLN A 92 -1.81 6.81 4.16
N ALA A 93 -2.00 5.74 3.39
CA ALA A 93 -3.11 4.80 3.53
C ALA A 93 -2.58 3.44 3.96
N VAL A 94 -3.19 2.82 4.98
CA VAL A 94 -2.80 1.50 5.50
C VAL A 94 -4.05 0.63 5.64
N GLY A 95 -4.02 -0.54 5.00
CA GLY A 95 -5.09 -1.53 5.06
C GLY A 95 -4.95 -2.46 6.28
N PRO A 96 -5.95 -3.31 6.54
CA PRO A 96 -6.00 -4.17 7.72
C PRO A 96 -4.87 -5.23 7.77
N GLY A 97 -4.32 -5.61 6.60
CA GLY A 97 -3.18 -6.52 6.49
C GLY A 97 -1.81 -5.83 6.62
N GLY A 98 -1.78 -4.51 6.78
CA GLY A 98 -0.56 -3.71 6.87
C GLY A 98 0.02 -3.27 5.52
N GLU A 99 -0.55 -3.70 4.40
CA GLU A 99 -0.24 -3.14 3.10
C GLU A 99 -0.66 -1.67 3.05
N GLY A 100 0.16 -0.83 2.43
CA GLY A 100 -0.10 0.59 2.39
C GLY A 100 0.50 1.29 1.20
N ALA A 101 0.12 2.55 1.05
CA ALA A 101 0.66 3.45 0.06
C ALA A 101 0.93 4.81 0.70
N LEU A 102 1.92 5.50 0.14
CA LEU A 102 2.22 6.88 0.46
C LEU A 102 2.12 7.69 -0.83
N VAL A 103 1.28 8.71 -0.83
CA VAL A 103 1.15 9.67 -1.91
C VAL A 103 1.62 11.02 -1.39
N VAL A 104 2.48 11.68 -2.15
CA VAL A 104 2.88 13.06 -1.91
C VAL A 104 2.35 13.92 -3.06
N GLY A 105 1.64 14.98 -2.73
CA GLY A 105 1.11 15.93 -3.69
C GLY A 105 1.23 17.37 -3.19
N PHE A 106 0.93 18.33 -4.05
CA PHE A 106 0.94 19.75 -3.71
C PHE A 106 -0.42 20.33 -4.07
N VAL A 107 -0.98 21.17 -3.19
CA VAL A 107 -2.25 21.88 -3.42
C VAL A 107 -2.01 23.37 -3.26
N GLY A 108 -2.49 24.15 -4.23
CA GLY A 108 -2.42 25.61 -4.20
C GLY A 108 -3.62 26.23 -3.50
N GLU A 109 -3.48 27.46 -3.02
CA GLU A 109 -4.53 28.20 -2.30
C GLU A 109 -5.77 28.50 -3.18
N GLU A 110 -5.58 28.61 -4.50
CA GLU A 110 -6.62 28.96 -5.49
C GLU A 110 -7.50 27.76 -5.91
N GLU A 111 -6.99 26.52 -5.82
CA GLU A 111 -7.76 25.31 -6.20
C GLU A 111 -8.88 24.99 -5.19
N ALA A 112 -8.80 25.50 -3.96
CA ALA A 112 -9.74 25.25 -2.87
C ALA A 112 -11.10 25.99 -2.99
N ALA A 113 -11.24 26.92 -3.94
CA ALA A 113 -12.38 27.84 -4.06
C ALA A 113 -13.25 27.63 -5.32
N GLY A 114 -12.98 26.57 -6.10
CA GLY A 114 -13.65 26.26 -7.37
C GLY A 114 -14.82 25.30 -7.25
#